data_AF-A0A947JSP8-F1
#
_entry.id   AF-A0A947JSP8-F1
#
_cell.length_a   1.000
_cell.length_b   1.000
_cell.length_c   1.000
_cell.angle_alpha   90.00
_cell.angle_beta   90.00
_cell.angle_gamma   90.00
#
_symmetry.space_group_name_H-M   'P 1'
#
loop_
_entity.id
_entity.type
_entity.pdbx_description
1 polymer ?
#
loop_
_entity_poly.entity_id
_entity_poly.type
_entity_poly.pdbx_seq_one_letter_code
_entity_poly.pdbx_strand_id
1 'polypeptide(L)'
;MESEEFLKARKLLNKTQKEVAELLGVSIKAVHSYEQGWRKIPSHVERQIFFLLSRTRTNNKVLKPCWIVKKCPPKRRKHCPAWEFQAGKLCWFINGTICECKSQQNWQEKIKICRSCEVLADLL
;
A
#
# COMPACT_ATOMS: atom_id res chain seq x y z
N MET A 1 4.97 7.36 5.25
CA MET A 1 5.66 7.74 4.02
C MET A 1 6.34 9.08 4.24
N GLU A 2 7.63 9.16 3.91
CA GLU A 2 8.41 10.40 3.96
C GLU A 2 8.33 11.15 2.62
N SER A 3 8.71 12.43 2.61
CA SER A 3 8.66 13.30 1.42
C SER A 3 9.43 12.73 0.23
N GLU A 4 10.66 12.24 0.47
CA GLU A 4 11.49 11.62 -0.56
C GLU A 4 10.85 10.36 -1.16
N GLU A 5 10.18 9.56 -0.33
CA GLU A 5 9.48 8.36 -0.76
C GLU A 5 8.27 8.72 -1.63
N PHE A 6 7.52 9.75 -1.25
CA PHE A 6 6.40 10.25 -2.03
C PHE A 6 6.86 10.78 -3.41
N LEU A 7 7.97 11.54 -3.45
CA LEU A 7 8.56 12.03 -4.69
C LEU A 7 9.01 10.88 -5.60
N LYS A 8 9.68 9.85 -5.04
CA LYS A 8 10.08 8.63 -5.76
C LYS A 8 8.85 7.91 -6.31
N ALA A 9 7.81 7.73 -5.51
CA ALA A 9 6.57 7.08 -5.92
C ALA A 9 5.89 7.80 -7.09
N ARG A 10 5.77 9.14 -7.05
CA ARG A 10 5.22 9.92 -8.17
C ARG A 10 6.03 9.72 -9.45
N LYS A 11 7.36 9.75 -9.36
CA LYS A 11 8.25 9.51 -10.50
C LYS A 11 8.08 8.10 -11.07
N LEU A 12 7.95 7.08 -10.22
CA LEU A 12 7.68 5.70 -10.64
C LEU A 12 6.32 5.54 -11.34
N LEU A 13 5.32 6.34 -10.98
CA LEU A 13 4.04 6.39 -11.67
C LEU A 13 4.10 7.12 -13.02
N ASN A 14 5.24 7.76 -13.35
CA ASN A 14 5.42 8.63 -14.50
C ASN A 14 4.34 9.72 -14.60
N LYS A 15 4.06 10.38 -13.45
CA LYS A 15 3.02 11.41 -13.33
C LYS A 15 3.59 12.77 -12.93
N THR A 16 2.98 13.83 -13.44
CA THR A 16 3.21 15.21 -12.99
C THR A 16 2.59 15.44 -11.59
N GLN A 17 2.97 16.55 -10.93
CA GLN A 17 2.33 16.94 -9.67
C GLN A 17 0.82 17.19 -9.81
N LYS A 18 0.38 17.70 -10.98
CA LYS A 18 -1.03 17.94 -11.27
C LYS A 18 -1.81 16.63 -11.39
N GLU A 19 -1.33 15.70 -12.22
CA GLU A 19 -2.01 14.42 -12.43
C GLU A 19 -2.07 13.59 -11.14
N VAL A 20 -0.99 13.56 -10.35
CA VAL A 20 -1.04 12.82 -9.07
C VAL A 20 -1.98 13.50 -8.08
N ALA A 21 -2.11 14.83 -8.10
CA ALA A 21 -3.08 15.54 -7.27
C ALA A 21 -4.52 15.13 -7.61
N GLU A 22 -4.84 15.07 -8.90
CA GLU A 22 -6.15 14.61 -9.41
C GLU A 22 -6.42 13.16 -9.02
N LEU A 23 -5.43 12.26 -9.21
CA LEU A 23 -5.54 10.85 -8.83
C LEU A 23 -5.76 10.66 -7.32
N LEU A 24 -5.15 11.49 -6.49
CA LEU A 24 -5.24 11.44 -5.04
C LEU A 24 -6.42 12.23 -4.46
N GLY A 25 -7.14 13.00 -5.29
CA GLY A 25 -8.23 13.87 -4.82
C GLY A 25 -7.76 14.99 -3.88
N VAL A 26 -6.54 15.51 -4.08
CA VAL A 26 -5.97 16.60 -3.26
C VAL A 26 -5.57 17.79 -4.16
N SER A 27 -5.28 18.94 -3.55
CA SER A 27 -4.80 20.09 -4.32
C SER A 27 -3.34 19.89 -4.78
N ILE A 28 -2.96 20.50 -5.90
CA ILE A 28 -1.56 20.53 -6.35
C ILE A 28 -0.62 21.15 -5.30
N LYS A 29 -1.11 22.13 -4.52
CA LYS A 29 -0.37 22.72 -3.39
C LYS A 29 -0.10 21.70 -2.29
N ALA A 30 -1.05 20.79 -2.03
CA ALA A 30 -0.83 19.70 -1.08
C ALA A 30 0.27 18.76 -1.55
N VAL A 31 0.26 18.37 -2.84
CA VAL A 31 1.32 17.55 -3.44
C VAL A 31 2.69 18.22 -3.32
N HIS A 32 2.78 19.50 -3.67
CA HIS A 32 4.02 20.28 -3.50
C HIS A 32 4.49 20.25 -2.03
N SER A 33 3.57 20.52 -1.10
CA SER A 33 3.86 20.53 0.33
C SER A 33 4.32 19.16 0.87
N TYR A 34 3.79 18.06 0.33
CA TYR A 34 4.24 16.70 0.65
C TYR A 34 5.66 16.44 0.15
N GLU A 35 5.97 16.81 -1.09
CA GLU A 35 7.31 16.60 -1.68
C GLU A 35 8.40 17.45 -1.00
N GLN A 36 8.06 18.65 -0.52
CA GLN A 36 8.97 19.51 0.25
C GLN A 36 9.06 19.13 1.73
N GLY A 37 8.25 18.19 2.20
CA GLY A 37 8.20 17.80 3.62
C GLY A 37 7.56 18.86 4.54
N TRP A 38 6.95 19.91 4.01
CA TRP A 38 6.26 20.95 4.80
C TRP A 38 5.00 20.42 5.49
N ARG A 39 4.38 19.38 4.92
CA ARG A 39 3.19 18.74 5.48
C ARG A 39 3.39 17.24 5.55
N LYS A 40 3.02 16.65 6.69
CA LYS A 40 2.94 15.20 6.85
C LYS A 40 1.92 14.60 5.88
N ILE A 41 2.33 13.56 5.18
CA ILE A 41 1.48 12.82 4.24
C ILE A 41 0.40 12.04 5.01
N PRO A 42 -0.90 12.27 4.75
CA PRO A 42 -1.97 11.52 5.40
C PRO A 42 -1.97 10.03 5.02
N SER A 43 -2.47 9.17 5.92
CA SER A 43 -2.50 7.72 5.71
C SER A 43 -3.33 7.29 4.49
N HIS A 44 -4.41 8.01 4.16
CA HIS A 44 -5.20 7.71 2.97
C HIS A 44 -4.42 8.01 1.68
N VAL A 45 -3.62 9.09 1.66
CA VAL A 45 -2.74 9.42 0.53
C VAL A 45 -1.67 8.35 0.35
N GLU A 46 -0.98 7.95 1.43
CA GLU A 46 0.01 6.87 1.39
C GLU A 46 -0.61 5.56 0.88
N ARG A 47 -1.79 5.19 1.39
CA ARG A 47 -2.53 4.00 0.97
C ARG A 47 -2.86 4.03 -0.52
N GLN A 48 -3.33 5.18 -1.03
CA GLN A 48 -3.71 5.33 -2.43
C GLN A 48 -2.49 5.33 -3.36
N ILE A 49 -1.37 5.93 -2.96
CA ILE A 49 -0.10 5.84 -3.70
C ILE A 49 0.34 4.39 -3.85
N PHE A 50 0.36 3.61 -2.77
CA PHE A 50 0.71 2.18 -2.86
C PHE A 50 -0.25 1.39 -3.72
N PHE A 51 -1.54 1.75 -3.72
CA PHE A 51 -2.51 1.12 -4.60
C PHE A 51 -2.17 1.36 -6.07
N LEU A 52 -1.88 2.61 -6.44
CA LEU A 52 -1.48 2.97 -7.81
C LEU A 52 -0.18 2.26 -8.23
N LEU A 53 0.86 2.27 -7.38
CA LEU A 53 2.12 1.55 -7.65
C LEU A 53 1.89 0.04 -7.84
N SER A 54 0.96 -0.55 -7.09
CA SER A 54 0.62 -1.96 -7.25
C SER A 54 -0.03 -2.31 -8.60
N ARG A 55 -0.52 -1.31 -9.34
CA ARG A 55 -1.14 -1.44 -10.67
C ARG A 55 -0.17 -1.16 -11.81
N THR A 56 0.92 -0.41 -11.58
CA THR A 56 1.84 -0.02 -12.66
C THR A 56 2.92 -1.04 -12.97
N ARG A 57 3.26 -1.97 -12.06
CA ARG A 57 4.22 -3.04 -12.36
C ARG A 57 3.64 -4.04 -13.36
N THR A 58 4.09 -3.94 -14.62
CA THR A 58 3.97 -4.91 -15.73
C THR A 58 4.89 -6.12 -15.55
N ASN A 59 5.21 -6.50 -14.31
CA ASN A 59 6.00 -7.70 -14.11
C ASN A 59 5.06 -8.88 -14.35
N ASN A 60 5.23 -9.57 -15.49
CA ASN A 60 4.48 -10.76 -15.95
C ASN A 60 4.50 -11.95 -14.98
N LYS A 61 5.01 -11.77 -13.75
CA LYS A 61 4.88 -12.74 -12.67
C LYS A 61 3.44 -12.72 -12.18
N VAL A 62 2.78 -13.87 -12.29
CA VAL A 62 1.49 -14.13 -11.65
C VAL A 62 1.64 -13.87 -10.15
N LEU A 63 1.16 -12.72 -9.69
CA LEU A 63 1.27 -12.32 -8.29
C LEU A 63 0.32 -13.17 -7.45
N LYS A 64 0.92 -14.07 -6.65
CA LYS A 64 0.18 -14.99 -5.79
C LYS A 64 -0.49 -14.23 -4.63
N PRO A 65 -1.70 -14.62 -4.22
CA PRO A 65 -2.33 -14.12 -3.00
C PRO A 65 -1.44 -14.24 -1.75
N CYS A 66 -1.63 -13.33 -0.79
CA CYS A 66 -0.79 -13.27 0.40
C CYS A 66 -0.79 -14.57 1.21
N TRP A 67 -1.91 -15.30 1.25
CA TRP A 67 -2.03 -16.56 1.99
C TRP A 67 -1.28 -17.72 1.34
N ILE A 68 -0.97 -17.64 0.05
CA ILE A 68 -0.10 -18.61 -0.63
C ILE A 68 1.35 -18.29 -0.33
N VAL A 69 1.74 -17.01 -0.45
CA VAL A 69 3.10 -16.53 -0.16
C VAL A 69 3.47 -16.83 1.30
N LYS A 70 2.61 -16.44 2.25
CA LYS A 70 2.84 -16.60 3.69
C LYS A 70 2.43 -17.98 4.23
N LYS A 71 2.04 -18.93 3.37
CA LYS A 71 1.60 -20.29 3.73
C LYS A 71 0.61 -20.29 4.92
N CYS A 72 -0.46 -19.51 4.83
CA CYS A 72 -1.40 -19.34 5.93
C CYS A 72 -2.22 -20.62 6.19
N PRO A 73 -2.34 -21.08 7.46
CA PRO A 73 -3.15 -22.26 7.77
C PRO A 73 -4.65 -22.00 7.53
N PRO A 74 -5.44 -23.03 7.17
CA PRO A 74 -6.86 -22.87 6.81
C PRO A 74 -7.70 -22.18 7.89
N LYS A 75 -7.47 -22.49 9.17
CA LYS A 75 -8.16 -21.86 10.30
C LYS A 75 -7.96 -20.33 10.30
N ARG A 76 -6.72 -19.85 10.20
CA ARG A 76 -6.40 -18.41 10.14
C ARG A 76 -6.94 -17.77 8.87
N ARG A 77 -6.84 -18.46 7.73
CA ARG A 77 -7.27 -17.95 6.43
C ARG A 77 -8.78 -17.65 6.42
N LYS A 78 -9.61 -18.54 6.96
CA LYS A 78 -11.08 -18.36 7.02
C LYS A 78 -11.52 -17.13 7.80
N HIS A 79 -10.73 -16.68 8.78
CA HIS A 79 -11.03 -15.49 9.59
C HIS A 79 -10.31 -14.23 9.10
N CYS A 80 -9.53 -14.29 8.02
CA CYS A 80 -8.76 -13.15 7.55
C CYS A 80 -9.56 -12.34 6.52
N PRO A 81 -9.77 -11.01 6.75
CA PRO A 81 -10.44 -10.13 5.79
C PRO A 81 -9.84 -10.17 4.38
N ALA A 82 -8.53 -10.34 4.25
CA ALA A 82 -7.90 -10.45 2.94
C ALA A 82 -8.39 -11.66 2.14
N TRP A 83 -8.72 -12.77 2.82
CA TRP A 83 -9.29 -13.96 2.19
C TRP A 83 -10.81 -13.82 2.00
N GLU A 84 -11.51 -13.33 3.01
CA GLU A 84 -12.96 -13.08 2.96
C GLU A 84 -13.34 -12.20 1.75
N PHE A 85 -12.66 -11.08 1.57
CA PHE A 85 -12.91 -10.14 0.47
C PHE A 85 -12.09 -10.42 -0.79
N GLN A 86 -11.44 -11.59 -0.88
CA GLN A 86 -10.63 -11.99 -2.04
C GLN A 86 -9.60 -10.93 -2.48
N ALA A 87 -9.01 -10.22 -1.52
CA ALA A 87 -8.08 -9.12 -1.77
C ALA A 87 -6.76 -9.57 -2.43
N GLY A 88 -6.47 -10.87 -2.38
CA GLY A 88 -5.29 -11.47 -3.00
C GLY A 88 -4.00 -10.87 -2.48
N LYS A 89 -3.28 -10.16 -3.35
CA LYS A 89 -2.03 -9.46 -3.04
C LYS A 89 -2.23 -8.10 -2.35
N LEU A 90 -3.45 -7.57 -2.33
CA LEU A 90 -3.80 -6.29 -1.69
C LEU A 90 -4.14 -6.46 -0.20
N CYS A 91 -3.64 -7.51 0.46
CA CYS A 91 -3.89 -7.70 1.89
C CYS A 91 -3.40 -6.53 2.74
N TRP A 92 -2.35 -5.82 2.31
CA TRP A 92 -1.84 -4.63 2.97
C TRP A 92 -2.81 -3.43 2.89
N PHE A 93 -3.77 -3.43 1.94
CA PHE A 93 -4.73 -2.33 1.76
C PHE A 93 -5.90 -2.38 2.76
N ILE A 94 -6.32 -3.59 3.16
CA ILE A 94 -7.49 -3.81 4.03
C ILE A 94 -7.07 -3.88 5.50
N ASN A 95 -7.56 -3.02 6.39
CA ASN A 95 -7.23 -3.13 7.83
C ASN A 95 -7.89 -4.37 8.48
N GLY A 96 -7.46 -4.74 9.69
CA GLY A 96 -8.02 -5.91 10.40
C GLY A 96 -7.53 -7.27 9.89
N THR A 97 -6.63 -7.31 8.90
CA THR A 97 -5.99 -8.56 8.48
C THR A 97 -5.21 -9.22 9.61
N ILE A 98 -5.41 -10.52 9.78
CA ILE A 98 -4.77 -11.34 10.83
C ILE A 98 -3.39 -11.83 10.34
N CYS A 99 -2.54 -10.90 9.95
CA CYS A 99 -1.14 -11.21 9.64
C CYS A 99 -0.41 -11.53 10.96
N GLU A 100 0.37 -12.61 10.99
CA GLU A 100 1.15 -13.03 12.19
C GLU A 100 0.32 -13.12 13.48
N CYS A 101 -0.96 -13.47 13.34
CA CYS A 101 -1.91 -13.64 14.46
C CYS A 101 -2.24 -12.35 15.23
N LYS A 102 -1.95 -11.16 14.67
CA LYS A 102 -2.31 -9.87 15.29
C LYS A 102 -3.08 -8.98 14.30
N SER A 103 -4.27 -8.56 14.69
CA SER A 103 -5.00 -7.49 14.00
C SER A 103 -4.35 -6.15 14.34
N GLN A 104 -3.94 -5.40 13.33
CA GLN A 104 -3.41 -4.03 13.51
C GLN A 104 -4.59 -3.04 13.46
N GLN A 105 -4.73 -2.20 14.49
CA GLN A 105 -5.88 -1.29 14.61
C GLN A 105 -5.77 -0.08 13.69
N ASN A 106 -4.56 0.46 13.52
CA ASN A 106 -4.31 1.63 12.70
C ASN A 106 -3.40 1.33 11.49
N TRP A 107 -3.44 2.22 10.50
CA TRP A 107 -2.66 2.08 9.27
C TRP A 107 -1.15 2.19 9.54
N GLN A 108 -0.76 3.07 10.46
CA GLN A 108 0.64 3.42 10.74
C GLN A 108 1.42 2.23 11.31
N GLU A 109 0.84 1.45 12.20
CA GLU A 109 1.42 0.22 12.72
C GLU A 109 1.41 -0.88 11.65
N LYS A 110 0.27 -1.02 10.96
CA LYS A 110 0.12 -2.01 9.91
C LYS A 110 1.17 -1.85 8.81
N ILE A 111 1.38 -0.63 8.32
CA ILE A 111 2.24 -0.40 7.16
C ILE A 111 3.70 -0.63 7.51
N LYS A 112 4.13 -0.42 8.76
CA LYS A 112 5.48 -0.77 9.23
C LYS A 112 5.75 -2.27 9.06
N ILE A 113 4.80 -3.11 9.46
CA ILE A 113 4.89 -4.57 9.30
C ILE A 113 4.78 -4.96 7.82
N CYS A 114 3.86 -4.34 7.08
CA CYS A 114 3.66 -4.69 5.68
C CYS A 114 4.89 -4.34 4.83
N ARG A 115 5.62 -3.27 5.13
CA ARG A 115 6.83 -2.86 4.38
C ARG A 115 7.94 -3.91 4.41
N SER A 116 8.04 -4.70 5.47
CA SER A 116 8.99 -5.83 5.55
C SER A 116 8.42 -7.15 5.02
N CYS A 117 7.17 -7.16 4.57
CA CYS A 117 6.50 -8.35 4.05
C CYS A 117 6.77 -8.51 2.55
N GLU A 118 7.14 -9.72 2.13
CA GLU A 118 7.35 -10.10 0.71
C GLU A 118 6.21 -9.62 -0.22
N VAL A 119 4.96 -9.62 0.26
CA VAL A 119 3.79 -9.23 -0.55
C VAL A 119 3.78 -7.74 -0.94
N LEU A 120 4.32 -6.86 -0.09
CA LEU A 120 4.40 -5.41 -0.34
C LEU A 120 5.83 -4.97 -0.70
N ALA A 121 6.86 -5.62 -0.17
CA ALA A 121 8.26 -5.36 -0.55
C ALA A 121 8.47 -5.58 -2.06
N ASP A 122 7.78 -6.57 -2.66
CA ASP A 122 7.75 -6.77 -4.11
C ASP A 122 7.07 -5.63 -4.89
N LEU A 123 6.45 -4.64 -4.23
CA LEU A 123 5.78 -3.49 -4.85
C LEU A 123 6.58 -2.18 -4.70
N LEU A 124 7.29 -2.02 -3.57
CA LEU A 124 8.16 -0.88 -3.28
C LEU A 124 9.45 -0.94 -4.09
#